data_AF-A0A3B4C6A7-F1
#
_entry.id   AF-A0A3B4C6A7-F1
#
_cell.length_a   1.000
_cell.length_b   1.000
_cell.length_c   1.000
_cell.angle_alpha   90.00
_cell.angle_beta   90.00
_cell.angle_gamma   90.00
#
_symmetry.space_group_name_H-M   'P 1'
#
loop_
_entity.id
_entity.type
_entity.pdbx_description
1 polymer ?
#
loop_
_entity_poly.entity_id
_entity_poly.type
_entity_poly.pdbx_seq_one_letter_code
_entity_poly.pdbx_strand_id
1 'polypeptide(L)'
;MVEWTEFERATIQDIFSKMDYESVGHNALTRCLVVYPWTQRYFAKFGNLYNAAAIAGNPFVAAHGAVVLRGLDTAVKNMDNIKAAYAELSVLHSEKLHVDPDNFRLLADCLTIVVASTLGSGFTAEVQAAFQKFLAVVTAALRKQYH
;
A
#
# COMPACT_ATOMS: atom_id res chain seq x y z
N MET A 1 5.96 -15.45 -14.53
CA MET A 1 6.69 -14.19 -14.25
C MET A 1 5.78 -13.06 -14.69
N VAL A 2 5.78 -11.89 -14.03
CA VAL A 2 4.98 -10.76 -14.54
C VAL A 2 5.86 -10.03 -15.54
N GLU A 3 5.31 -9.71 -16.70
CA GLU A 3 5.98 -8.89 -17.71
C GLU A 3 5.46 -7.47 -17.61
N TRP A 4 6.38 -6.50 -17.69
CA TRP A 4 6.07 -5.07 -17.64
C TRP A 4 6.41 -4.41 -18.97
N THR A 5 5.44 -3.70 -19.55
CA THR A 5 5.68 -2.86 -20.72
C THR A 5 6.49 -1.62 -20.34
N GLU A 6 7.09 -0.96 -21.33
CA GLU A 6 7.79 0.32 -21.10
C GLU A 6 6.84 1.39 -20.54
N PHE A 7 5.60 1.42 -21.04
CA PHE A 7 4.56 2.30 -20.52
C PHE A 7 4.30 2.06 -19.03
N GLU A 8 4.06 0.81 -18.62
CA GLU A 8 3.77 0.49 -17.22
C GLU A 8 4.94 0.87 -16.32
N ARG A 9 6.20 0.61 -16.73
CA ARG A 9 7.39 0.99 -15.96
C ARG A 9 7.47 2.51 -15.80
N ALA A 10 7.33 3.25 -16.90
CA ALA A 10 7.38 4.70 -16.89
C ALA A 10 6.25 5.29 -16.02
N THR A 11 5.02 4.77 -16.13
CA THR A 11 3.88 5.21 -15.33
C THR A 11 4.12 4.99 -13.83
N ILE A 12 4.60 3.81 -13.42
CA ILE A 12 4.89 3.55 -12.00
C ILE A 12 6.01 4.49 -11.50
N GLN A 13 7.10 4.64 -12.26
CA GLN A 13 8.18 5.56 -11.88
C GLN A 13 7.69 7.02 -11.79
N ASP A 14 6.85 7.47 -12.71
CA ASP A 14 6.30 8.82 -12.73
C ASP A 14 5.40 9.08 -11.51
N ILE A 15 4.50 8.14 -11.20
CA ILE A 15 3.61 8.21 -10.03
C ILE A 15 4.44 8.33 -8.74
N PHE A 16 5.42 7.44 -8.54
CA PHE A 16 6.22 7.43 -7.31
C PHE A 16 7.21 8.60 -7.22
N SER A 17 7.70 9.14 -8.34
CA SER A 17 8.62 10.29 -8.30
C SER A 17 7.96 11.61 -7.90
N LYS A 18 6.63 11.72 -8.08
CA LYS A 18 5.83 12.92 -7.74
C LYS A 18 5.01 12.77 -6.47
N MET A 19 5.01 11.58 -5.86
CA MET A 19 4.16 11.28 -4.72
C MET A 19 4.64 11.99 -3.46
N ASP A 20 3.73 12.63 -2.73
CA ASP A 20 3.98 13.02 -1.34
C ASP A 20 3.72 11.80 -0.45
N TYR A 21 4.81 11.17 0.01
CA TYR A 21 4.73 9.92 0.76
C TYR A 21 4.06 10.10 2.13
N GLU A 22 4.19 11.27 2.74
CA GLU A 22 3.63 11.51 4.06
C GLU A 22 2.11 11.67 3.95
N SER A 23 1.65 12.53 3.05
CA SER A 23 0.22 12.75 2.82
C SER A 23 -0.47 11.51 2.26
N VAL A 24 0.06 10.90 1.19
CA VAL A 24 -0.58 9.74 0.55
C VAL A 24 -0.59 8.53 1.48
N GLY A 25 0.54 8.27 2.17
CA GLY A 25 0.64 7.17 3.13
C GLY A 25 -0.32 7.31 4.30
N HIS A 26 -0.37 8.50 4.90
CA HIS A 26 -1.32 8.81 5.97
C HIS A 26 -2.78 8.64 5.53
N ASN A 27 -3.14 9.20 4.38
CA ASN A 27 -4.51 9.15 3.86
C ASN A 27 -4.93 7.72 3.50
N ALA A 28 -4.03 6.92 2.93
CA ALA A 28 -4.33 5.53 2.56
C ALA A 28 -4.54 4.65 3.79
N LEU A 29 -3.67 4.74 4.80
CA LEU A 29 -3.82 3.96 6.03
C LEU A 29 -5.04 4.42 6.84
N THR A 30 -5.26 5.74 6.97
CA THR A 30 -6.46 6.30 7.61
C THR A 30 -7.73 5.77 6.96
N ARG A 31 -7.81 5.83 5.61
CA ARG A 31 -8.96 5.29 4.86
C ARG A 31 -9.16 3.80 5.13
N CYS A 32 -8.09 3.01 5.14
CA CYS A 32 -8.17 1.57 5.42
C CYS A 32 -8.73 1.30 6.83
N LEU A 33 -8.22 1.98 7.85
CA LEU A 33 -8.66 1.83 9.24
C LEU A 33 -10.11 2.29 9.45
N VAL A 34 -10.60 3.25 8.68
CA VAL A 34 -11.99 3.74 8.75
C VAL A 34 -12.95 2.83 7.97
N VAL A 35 -12.62 2.47 6.74
CA VAL A 35 -13.51 1.69 5.84
C VAL A 35 -13.52 0.22 6.21
N TYR A 36 -12.40 -0.31 6.70
CA TYR A 36 -12.21 -1.71 7.07
C TYR A 36 -11.80 -1.80 8.56
N PRO A 37 -12.71 -1.48 9.50
CA PRO A 37 -12.36 -1.27 10.90
C PRO A 37 -11.75 -2.49 11.60
N TRP A 38 -11.96 -3.71 11.11
CA TRP A 38 -11.27 -4.90 11.63
C TRP A 38 -9.75 -4.84 11.48
N THR A 39 -9.23 -4.04 10.53
CA THR A 39 -7.78 -3.83 10.36
C THR A 39 -7.15 -3.07 11.54
N GLN A 40 -7.95 -2.36 12.34
CA GLN A 40 -7.47 -1.66 13.54
C GLN A 40 -6.88 -2.61 14.59
N ARG A 41 -7.23 -3.91 14.56
CA ARG A 41 -6.72 -4.92 15.51
C ARG A 41 -5.20 -5.01 15.56
N TYR A 42 -4.52 -4.68 14.46
CA TYR A 42 -3.06 -4.71 14.35
C TYR A 42 -2.36 -3.50 14.97
N PHE A 43 -3.12 -2.45 15.30
CA PHE A 43 -2.61 -1.15 15.70
C PHE A 43 -3.01 -0.75 17.12
N ALA A 44 -3.25 -1.73 18.01
CA ALA A 44 -3.66 -1.49 19.40
C ALA A 44 -2.72 -0.54 20.17
N LYS A 45 -1.43 -0.47 19.78
CA LYS A 45 -0.42 0.40 20.39
C LYS A 45 -0.44 1.84 19.87
N PHE A 46 -1.26 2.16 18.87
CA PHE A 46 -1.33 3.51 18.28
C PHE A 46 -2.21 4.46 19.10
N GLY A 47 -2.76 3.99 20.22
CA GLY A 47 -3.63 4.79 21.07
C GLY A 47 -5.05 4.87 20.52
N ASN A 48 -5.60 6.08 20.46
CA ASN A 48 -7.00 6.29 20.15
C ASN A 48 -7.30 6.12 18.64
N LEU A 49 -8.14 5.13 18.31
CA LEU A 49 -8.67 4.86 16.96
C LEU A 49 -10.21 4.73 16.95
N TYR A 50 -10.93 5.25 17.96
CA TYR A 50 -12.36 4.93 18.16
C TYR A 50 -13.31 5.50 17.08
N ASN A 51 -12.91 6.58 16.39
CA ASN A 51 -13.69 7.18 15.32
C ASN A 51 -12.77 7.74 14.21
N ALA A 52 -13.37 8.15 13.09
CA ALA A 52 -12.63 8.65 11.93
C ALA A 52 -11.77 9.88 12.24
N ALA A 53 -12.25 10.81 13.06
CA ALA A 53 -11.48 12.01 13.44
C ALA A 53 -10.25 11.66 14.29
N ALA A 54 -10.38 10.73 15.23
CA ALA A 54 -9.28 10.23 16.04
C ALA A 54 -8.24 9.50 15.19
N ILE A 55 -8.67 8.66 14.25
CA ILE A 55 -7.77 7.95 13.33
C ILE A 55 -7.02 8.94 12.43
N ALA A 56 -7.73 9.89 11.81
CA ALA A 56 -7.13 10.90 10.93
C ALA A 56 -6.19 11.84 11.68
N GLY A 57 -6.47 12.18 12.94
CA GLY A 57 -5.59 12.99 13.77
C GLY A 57 -4.44 12.23 14.42
N ASN A 58 -4.32 10.91 14.20
CA ASN A 58 -3.37 10.07 14.95
C ASN A 58 -1.95 10.14 14.35
N PRO A 59 -0.94 10.64 15.10
CA PRO A 59 0.43 10.78 14.58
C PRO A 59 1.10 9.42 14.30
N PHE A 60 0.73 8.36 15.01
CA PHE A 60 1.27 7.02 14.73
C PHE A 60 0.68 6.42 13.44
N VAL A 61 -0.59 6.71 13.14
CA VAL A 61 -1.19 6.35 11.85
C VAL A 61 -0.49 7.09 10.71
N ALA A 62 -0.25 8.39 10.85
CA ALA A 62 0.51 9.16 9.85
C ALA A 62 1.92 8.59 9.63
N ALA A 63 2.68 8.39 10.71
CA ALA A 63 4.04 7.87 10.63
C ALA A 63 4.08 6.46 10.00
N HIS A 64 3.18 5.57 10.39
CA HIS A 64 3.16 4.22 9.84
C HIS A 64 2.67 4.17 8.38
N GLY A 65 1.72 5.03 8.01
CA GLY A 65 1.29 5.19 6.62
C GLY A 65 2.47 5.54 5.69
N ALA A 66 3.34 6.46 6.13
CA ALA A 66 4.56 6.79 5.40
C ALA A 66 5.53 5.60 5.30
N VAL A 67 5.67 4.79 6.36
CA VAL A 67 6.49 3.57 6.35
C VAL A 67 5.96 2.56 5.33
N VAL A 68 4.65 2.31 5.30
CA VAL A 68 4.02 1.40 4.33
C VAL A 68 4.29 1.87 2.91
N LEU A 69 4.09 3.17 2.64
CA LEU A 69 4.25 3.71 1.29
C LEU A 69 5.71 3.68 0.83
N ARG A 70 6.67 4.02 1.70
CA ARG A 70 8.11 3.84 1.43
C ARG A 70 8.47 2.37 1.22
N GLY A 71 7.76 1.45 1.87
CA GLY A 71 7.89 0.02 1.63
C GLY A 71 7.62 -0.39 0.18
N LEU A 72 6.87 0.39 -0.61
CA LEU A 72 6.64 0.15 -2.04
C LEU A 72 7.83 0.53 -2.93
N ASP A 73 8.78 1.35 -2.46
CA ASP A 73 9.98 1.71 -3.23
C ASP A 73 10.81 0.47 -3.58
N THR A 74 10.80 -0.54 -2.70
CA THR A 74 11.43 -1.82 -2.94
C THR A 74 10.85 -2.48 -4.21
N ALA A 75 9.54 -2.45 -4.41
CA ALA A 75 8.90 -2.97 -5.62
C ALA A 75 9.22 -2.11 -6.85
N VAL A 76 9.20 -0.79 -6.73
CA VAL A 76 9.52 0.13 -7.83
C VAL A 76 10.95 -0.10 -8.35
N LYS A 77 11.90 -0.33 -7.43
CA LYS A 77 13.32 -0.60 -7.77
C LYS A 77 13.58 -2.02 -8.27
N ASN A 78 12.65 -2.96 -8.03
CA ASN A 78 12.81 -4.38 -8.32
C ASN A 78 11.60 -4.95 -9.09
N MET A 79 11.05 -4.21 -10.08
CA MET A 79 9.80 -4.57 -10.75
C MET A 79 9.78 -6.02 -11.32
N ASP A 80 10.91 -6.51 -11.80
CA ASP A 80 11.04 -7.87 -12.34
C ASP A 80 11.24 -8.96 -11.27
N ASN A 81 11.53 -8.56 -10.02
CA ASN A 81 11.86 -9.47 -8.92
C ASN A 81 11.12 -9.16 -7.61
N ILE A 82 9.93 -8.54 -7.69
CA ILE A 82 9.11 -8.14 -6.51
C ILE A 82 8.90 -9.32 -5.56
N LYS A 83 8.64 -10.53 -6.07
CA LYS A 83 8.38 -11.70 -5.22
C LYS A 83 9.54 -12.06 -4.29
N ALA A 84 10.79 -11.94 -4.75
CA ALA A 84 11.95 -12.22 -3.90
C ALA A 84 12.21 -11.03 -2.96
N ALA A 85 12.08 -9.81 -3.47
CA ALA A 85 12.34 -8.59 -2.71
C ALA A 85 11.42 -8.42 -1.47
N TYR A 86 10.23 -9.01 -1.47
CA TYR A 86 9.28 -8.96 -0.36
C TYR A 86 9.26 -10.23 0.51
N ALA A 87 10.16 -11.20 0.29
CA ALA A 87 10.11 -12.48 1.01
C ALA A 87 10.19 -12.30 2.53
N GLU A 88 11.15 -11.51 3.04
CA GLU A 88 11.29 -11.23 4.47
C GLU A 88 10.09 -10.46 5.03
N LEU A 89 9.56 -9.50 4.27
CA LEU A 89 8.40 -8.72 4.70
C LEU A 89 7.13 -9.58 4.76
N SER A 90 6.99 -10.56 3.85
CA SER A 90 5.92 -11.55 3.84
C SER A 90 6.00 -12.44 5.09
N VAL A 91 7.20 -12.96 5.44
CA VAL A 91 7.42 -13.73 6.67
C VAL A 91 7.07 -12.90 7.90
N LEU A 92 7.51 -11.64 7.97
CA LEU A 92 7.19 -10.75 9.08
C LEU A 92 5.67 -10.60 9.28
N HIS A 93 4.93 -10.31 8.21
CA HIS A 93 3.49 -10.10 8.29
C HIS A 93 2.72 -11.38 8.63
N SER A 94 3.21 -12.54 8.18
CA SER A 94 2.63 -13.85 8.47
C SER A 94 2.93 -14.30 9.92
N GLU A 95 4.22 -14.46 10.25
CA GLU A 95 4.66 -15.20 11.43
C GLU A 95 4.79 -14.35 12.69
N LYS A 96 4.92 -13.02 12.56
CA LYS A 96 5.07 -12.11 13.71
C LYS A 96 3.88 -11.21 13.91
N LEU A 97 3.37 -10.62 12.82
CA LEU A 97 2.26 -9.67 12.91
C LEU A 97 0.90 -10.36 12.78
N HIS A 98 0.86 -11.59 12.26
CA HIS A 98 -0.36 -12.36 12.03
C HIS A 98 -1.43 -11.57 11.27
N VAL A 99 -0.98 -10.79 10.28
CA VAL A 99 -1.85 -9.99 9.42
C VAL A 99 -2.54 -10.93 8.45
N ASP A 100 -3.87 -10.94 8.44
CA ASP A 100 -4.64 -11.73 7.47
C ASP A 100 -4.30 -11.26 6.05
N PRO A 101 -3.85 -12.16 5.16
CA PRO A 101 -3.33 -11.82 3.85
C PRO A 101 -4.34 -11.10 2.95
N ASP A 102 -5.65 -11.22 3.20
CA ASP A 102 -6.65 -10.50 2.39
C ASP A 102 -6.65 -8.99 2.67
N ASN A 103 -6.16 -8.54 3.84
CA ASN A 103 -6.07 -7.12 4.17
C ASN A 103 -5.05 -6.35 3.31
N PHE A 104 -4.07 -7.02 2.71
CA PHE A 104 -3.16 -6.35 1.76
C PHE A 104 -3.92 -5.78 0.55
N ARG A 105 -4.91 -6.51 0.05
CA ARG A 105 -5.76 -6.04 -1.07
C ARG A 105 -6.59 -4.83 -0.67
N LEU A 106 -7.12 -4.82 0.56
CA LEU A 106 -7.92 -3.71 1.08
C LEU A 106 -7.12 -2.42 1.17
N LEU A 107 -5.87 -2.50 1.64
CA LEU A 107 -4.97 -1.36 1.69
C LEU A 107 -4.54 -0.91 0.28
N ALA A 108 -4.29 -1.85 -0.64
CA ALA A 108 -4.00 -1.54 -2.03
C ALA A 108 -5.15 -0.78 -2.72
N ASP A 109 -6.41 -1.18 -2.47
CA ASP A 109 -7.59 -0.48 -2.99
C ASP A 109 -7.70 0.93 -2.38
N CYS A 110 -7.44 1.09 -1.08
CA CYS A 110 -7.42 2.41 -0.44
C CYS A 110 -6.33 3.31 -1.02
N LEU A 111 -5.14 2.78 -1.27
CA LEU A 111 -4.05 3.52 -1.89
C LEU A 111 -4.40 3.94 -3.33
N THR A 112 -5.03 3.05 -4.10
CA THR A 112 -5.53 3.38 -5.46
C THR A 112 -6.49 4.56 -5.42
N ILE A 113 -7.43 4.58 -4.48
CA ILE A 113 -8.39 5.68 -4.33
C ILE A 113 -7.68 7.00 -3.96
N VAL A 114 -6.70 6.95 -3.06
CA VAL A 114 -5.96 8.15 -2.65
C VAL A 114 -5.13 8.69 -3.80
N VAL A 115 -4.37 7.85 -4.51
CA VAL A 115 -3.58 8.26 -5.68
C VAL A 115 -4.50 8.83 -6.77
N ALA A 116 -5.65 8.21 -7.03
CA ALA A 116 -6.65 8.74 -7.95
C ALA A 116 -7.12 10.15 -7.56
N SER A 117 -7.36 10.40 -6.27
CA SER A 117 -7.76 11.72 -5.77
C SER A 117 -6.66 12.77 -5.90
N THR A 118 -5.39 12.37 -5.83
CA THR A 118 -4.23 13.25 -6.02
C THR A 118 -4.00 13.60 -7.49
N LEU A 119 -4.15 12.62 -8.39
CA LEU A 119 -3.90 12.80 -9.83
C LEU A 119 -5.10 13.40 -10.58
N GLY A 120 -6.31 13.29 -10.03
CA GLY A 120 -7.52 13.79 -10.66
C GLY A 120 -7.74 13.20 -12.05
N SER A 121 -7.98 14.04 -13.07
CA SER A 121 -8.14 13.60 -14.45
C SER A 121 -6.89 12.94 -15.06
N GLY A 122 -5.72 13.08 -14.42
CA GLY A 122 -4.50 12.38 -14.81
C GLY A 122 -4.50 10.88 -14.47
N PHE A 123 -5.41 10.43 -13.60
CA PHE A 123 -5.58 9.01 -13.30
C PHE A 123 -6.48 8.33 -14.34
N THR A 124 -5.99 8.24 -15.57
CA THR A 124 -6.72 7.62 -16.69
C THR A 124 -6.90 6.11 -16.47
N ALA A 125 -7.71 5.45 -17.31
CA ALA A 125 -7.93 4.01 -17.24
C ALA A 125 -6.62 3.20 -17.39
N GLU A 126 -5.72 3.63 -18.28
CA GLU A 126 -4.42 2.99 -18.51
C GLU A 126 -3.48 3.18 -17.33
N VAL A 127 -3.47 4.39 -16.74
CA VAL A 127 -2.68 4.69 -15.53
C VAL A 127 -3.18 3.86 -14.35
N GLN A 128 -4.49 3.78 -14.17
CA GLN A 128 -5.11 2.94 -13.14
C GLN A 128 -4.75 1.47 -13.36
N ALA A 129 -4.85 0.95 -14.59
CA ALA A 129 -4.55 -0.44 -14.90
C ALA A 129 -3.08 -0.78 -14.56
N ALA A 130 -2.13 0.08 -14.94
CA ALA A 130 -0.72 -0.08 -14.59
C ALA A 130 -0.51 -0.07 -13.06
N PHE A 131 -1.12 0.89 -12.36
CA PHE A 131 -0.99 1.03 -10.91
C PHE A 131 -1.61 -0.16 -10.14
N GLN A 132 -2.80 -0.60 -10.52
CA GLN A 132 -3.45 -1.76 -9.90
C GLN A 132 -2.71 -3.06 -10.22
N LYS A 133 -2.15 -3.22 -11.42
CA LYS A 133 -1.25 -4.34 -11.74
C LYS A 133 -0.04 -4.34 -10.81
N PHE A 134 0.63 -3.20 -10.62
CA PHE A 134 1.75 -3.05 -9.67
C PHE A 134 1.35 -3.49 -8.25
N LEU A 135 0.27 -2.96 -7.71
CA LEU A 135 -0.18 -3.31 -6.36
C LEU A 135 -0.64 -4.76 -6.22
N ALA A 136 -1.22 -5.35 -7.28
CA ALA A 136 -1.58 -6.77 -7.29
C ALA A 136 -0.34 -7.68 -7.20
N VAL A 137 0.75 -7.30 -7.88
CA VAL A 137 2.01 -8.06 -7.80
C VAL A 137 2.66 -7.92 -6.43
N VAL A 138 2.66 -6.72 -5.84
CA VAL A 138 3.14 -6.50 -4.46
C VAL A 138 2.31 -7.32 -3.47
N THR A 139 0.98 -7.28 -3.59
CA THR A 139 0.07 -8.06 -2.74
C THR A 139 0.34 -9.56 -2.88
N ALA A 140 0.50 -10.07 -4.11
CA ALA A 140 0.83 -11.47 -4.32
C ALA A 140 2.20 -11.86 -3.72
N ALA A 141 3.17 -10.94 -3.72
CA ALA A 141 4.47 -11.15 -3.09
C ALA A 141 4.39 -11.17 -1.56
N LEU A 142 3.65 -10.23 -0.96
CA LEU A 142 3.41 -10.18 0.49
C LEU A 142 2.64 -11.38 1.02
N ARG A 143 1.77 -12.00 0.20
CA ARG A 143 1.03 -13.21 0.57
C ARG A 143 1.83 -14.51 0.41
N LYS A 144 3.01 -14.47 -0.20
CA LYS A 144 3.68 -15.68 -0.68
C LYS A 144 4.15 -16.64 0.43
N GLN A 145 4.55 -16.12 1.59
CA GLN A 145 5.13 -16.91 2.69
C GLN A 145 4.10 -17.27 3.78
N TYR A 146 2.81 -17.10 3.49
CA TYR A 146 1.72 -17.50 4.37
C TYR A 146 1.47 -19.02 4.27
N HIS A 147 1.18 -19.66 5.41
CA HIS A 147 0.88 -21.08 5.53
C HIS A 147 -0.23 -21.34 6.55
#